data_AF-A0A7C2G0F4-F1
#
_entry.id   AF-A0A7C2G0F4-F1
#
_cell.length_a   1.000
_cell.length_b   1.000
_cell.length_c   1.000
_cell.angle_alpha   90.00
_cell.angle_beta   90.00
_cell.angle_gamma   90.00
#
_symmetry.space_group_name_H-M   'P 1'
#
loop_
_entity.id
_entity.type
_entity.pdbx_description
1 polymer ?
#
loop_
_entity_poly.entity_id
_entity_poly.type
_entity_poly.pdbx_seq_one_letter_code
_entity_poly.pdbx_strand_id
1 'polypeptide(L)'
;MQEDMEKLKKEIIGLIDESTLPVIKEAFYSNPNVEAIMEKLYEQWENNNHIGIPLDYATYEELLLLHKVAREVVNSPYQELSRSRMRRAMGLPEKGEEKKGFWKRLFKKG
;
A
#
# COMPACT_ATOMS: atom_id res chain seq x y z
N MET A 1 12.83 -11.85 21.67
CA MET A 1 11.70 -12.51 20.98
C MET A 1 10.41 -11.71 21.09
N GLN A 2 9.87 -11.47 22.29
CA GLN A 2 8.60 -10.73 22.43
C GLN A 2 8.73 -9.24 22.07
N GLU A 3 9.84 -8.59 22.44
CA GLU A 3 10.15 -7.23 21.99
C GLU A 3 10.34 -7.13 20.46
N ASP A 4 10.91 -8.16 19.84
CA ASP A 4 11.11 -8.20 18.38
C ASP A 4 9.78 -8.29 17.62
N MET A 5 8.84 -9.10 18.14
CA MET A 5 7.49 -9.21 17.59
C MET A 5 6.74 -7.88 17.69
N GLU A 6 6.77 -7.23 18.86
CA GLU A 6 6.14 -5.92 19.06
C GLU A 6 6.71 -4.85 18.13
N LYS A 7 8.02 -4.89 17.89
CA LYS A 7 8.68 -3.99 16.94
C LYS A 7 8.19 -4.25 15.51
N LEU A 8 8.09 -5.51 15.08
CA LEU A 8 7.58 -5.86 13.75
C LEU A 8 6.13 -5.41 13.56
N LYS A 9 5.26 -5.63 14.55
CA LYS A 9 3.86 -5.17 14.50
C LYS A 9 3.77 -3.66 14.32
N LYS A 10 4.52 -2.89 15.13
CA LYS A 10 4.55 -1.43 15.04
C LYS A 10 5.06 -0.95 13.69
N GLU A 11 6.11 -1.58 13.15
CA GLU A 11 6.62 -1.24 11.81
C GLU A 11 5.59 -1.56 10.72
N ILE A 12 4.89 -2.70 10.77
CA ILE A 12 3.83 -3.04 9.79
C ILE A 12 2.70 -2.01 9.85
N ILE A 13 2.19 -1.71 11.05
CA ILE A 13 1.11 -0.74 11.26
C ILE A 13 1.53 0.64 10.74
N GLY A 14 2.75 1.09 11.04
CA GLY A 14 3.27 2.36 10.56
C GLY A 14 3.45 2.43 9.04
N LEU A 15 3.93 1.34 8.42
CA LEU A 15 4.18 1.30 6.97
C LEU A 15 2.91 1.19 6.15
N ILE A 16 1.90 0.47 6.64
CA ILE A 16 0.68 0.15 5.90
C ILE A 16 -0.50 0.95 6.43
N ASP A 17 -0.86 0.79 7.70
CA ASP A 17 -2.12 1.31 8.24
C ASP A 17 -2.11 2.82 8.47
N GLU A 18 -0.97 3.34 8.94
CA GLU A 18 -0.73 4.78 9.08
C GLU A 18 -0.32 5.42 7.74
N SER A 19 -0.16 4.63 6.68
CA SER A 19 0.18 5.15 5.36
C SER A 19 -0.92 6.05 4.82
N THR A 20 -0.54 7.28 4.47
CA THR A 20 -1.41 8.27 3.83
C THR A 20 -1.71 7.95 2.37
N LEU A 21 -1.06 6.93 1.79
CA LEU A 21 -1.17 6.55 0.38
C LEU A 21 -2.04 5.29 0.26
N PRO A 22 -3.29 5.39 -0.24
CA PRO A 22 -4.19 4.24 -0.37
C PRO A 22 -3.62 3.10 -1.23
N VAL A 23 -2.80 3.44 -2.23
CA VAL A 23 -2.13 2.48 -3.11
C VAL A 23 -1.15 1.56 -2.38
N ILE A 24 -0.57 2.02 -1.26
CA ILE A 24 0.32 1.18 -0.44
C ILE A 24 -0.49 0.10 0.28
N LYS A 25 -1.65 0.47 0.82
CA LYS A 25 -2.58 -0.49 1.43
C LYS A 25 -3.07 -1.50 0.40
N GLU A 26 -3.53 -1.02 -0.74
CA GLU A 26 -4.01 -1.87 -1.83
C GLU A 26 -2.92 -2.87 -2.28
N ALA A 27 -1.71 -2.40 -2.55
CA ALA A 27 -0.61 -3.28 -2.97
C ALA A 27 -0.20 -4.30 -1.91
N PHE A 28 -0.30 -3.94 -0.63
CA PHE A 28 -0.03 -4.86 0.48
C PHE A 28 -1.08 -5.97 0.57
N TYR A 29 -2.36 -5.61 0.60
CA TYR A 29 -3.45 -6.59 0.68
C TYR A 29 -3.67 -7.38 -0.62
N SER A 30 -3.16 -6.89 -1.75
CA SER A 30 -3.18 -7.64 -3.02
C SER A 30 -2.18 -8.81 -3.06
N ASN A 31 -1.30 -8.94 -2.06
CA ASN A 31 -0.34 -10.04 -2.02
C ASN A 31 -1.05 -11.32 -1.48
N PRO A 32 -1.09 -12.42 -2.24
CA PRO A 32 -1.86 -13.61 -1.86
C PRO A 32 -1.35 -14.25 -0.56
N ASN A 33 -0.05 -14.12 -0.24
CA ASN A 33 0.48 -14.61 1.02
C ASN A 33 0.05 -13.74 2.20
N VAL A 34 -0.05 -12.42 1.99
CA VAL A 34 -0.54 -11.49 3.01
C VAL A 34 -2.01 -11.72 3.26
N GLU A 35 -2.81 -11.85 2.20
CA GLU A 35 -4.25 -12.13 2.27
C GLU A 35 -4.52 -13.40 3.08
N ALA A 36 -3.87 -14.53 2.73
CA ALA A 36 -4.04 -15.79 3.43
C ALA A 36 -3.64 -15.73 4.92
N ILE A 37 -2.57 -14.99 5.25
CA ILE A 37 -2.17 -14.79 6.65
C ILE A 37 -3.20 -13.93 7.36
N MET A 38 -3.59 -12.78 6.79
CA MET A 38 -4.53 -11.86 7.41
C MET A 38 -5.89 -12.51 7.64
N GLU A 39 -6.42 -13.27 6.68
CA GLU A 39 -7.67 -14.02 6.81
C GLU A 39 -7.63 -14.96 8.02
N LYS A 40 -6.58 -15.78 8.12
CA LYS A 40 -6.35 -16.65 9.29
C LYS A 40 -6.27 -15.87 10.60
N LEU A 41 -5.59 -14.72 10.60
CA LEU A 41 -5.48 -13.87 11.80
C LEU A 41 -6.82 -13.26 12.20
N TYR A 42 -7.62 -12.83 11.23
CA TYR A 42 -8.97 -12.32 11.48
C TYR A 42 -9.86 -13.43 12.04
N GLU A 43 -9.85 -14.63 11.46
CA GLU A 43 -10.59 -15.76 12.02
C GLU A 43 -10.17 -16.06 13.46
N GLN A 44 -8.87 -16.04 13.77
CA GLN A 44 -8.40 -16.25 15.15
C GLN A 44 -8.83 -15.12 16.08
N TRP A 45 -8.80 -13.87 15.61
CA TRP A 45 -9.25 -12.72 16.38
C TRP A 45 -10.76 -12.78 16.66
N GLU A 46 -11.57 -13.13 15.66
CA GLU A 46 -13.02 -13.35 15.80
C GLU A 46 -13.32 -14.49 16.79
N ASN A 47 -12.64 -15.64 16.63
CA ASN A 47 -12.80 -16.79 17.52
C ASN A 47 -12.36 -16.50 18.96
N ASN A 48 -11.52 -15.49 19.18
CA ASN A 48 -11.06 -15.04 20.49
C ASN A 48 -11.77 -13.77 20.98
N ASN A 49 -13.01 -13.51 20.53
CA ASN A 49 -13.85 -12.37 20.96
C ASN A 49 -13.23 -10.99 20.69
N HIS A 50 -12.46 -10.85 19.62
CA HIS A 50 -11.83 -9.60 19.21
C HIS A 50 -10.88 -8.99 20.26
N ILE A 51 -10.25 -9.82 21.08
CA ILE A 51 -9.28 -9.33 22.07
C ILE A 51 -7.99 -8.90 21.37
N GLY A 52 -7.50 -7.69 21.63
CA GLY A 52 -6.27 -7.17 21.02
C GLY A 52 -6.45 -6.84 19.54
N ILE A 53 -5.39 -7.01 18.74
CA ILE A 53 -5.39 -6.80 17.30
C ILE A 53 -5.11 -8.11 16.54
N PRO A 54 -5.51 -8.26 15.27
CA PRO A 54 -5.24 -9.47 14.49
C PRO A 54 -3.76 -9.88 14.46
N LEU A 55 -2.85 -8.90 14.42
CA LEU A 55 -1.40 -9.16 14.44
C LEU A 55 -0.90 -9.78 15.75
N ASP A 56 -1.67 -9.73 16.85
CA ASP A 56 -1.30 -10.38 18.11
C ASP A 56 -1.39 -11.90 18.03
N TYR A 57 -2.20 -12.41 17.12
CA TYR A 57 -2.38 -13.84 16.85
C TYR A 57 -1.35 -14.40 15.87
N ALA A 58 -0.50 -13.54 15.30
CA ALA A 58 0.49 -13.92 14.33
C ALA A 58 1.71 -14.59 14.97
N THR A 59 2.19 -15.63 14.31
CA THR A 59 3.50 -16.21 14.62
C THR A 59 4.62 -15.26 14.21
N TYR A 60 5.81 -15.46 14.77
CA TYR A 60 6.98 -14.64 14.43
C TYR A 60 7.33 -14.71 12.94
N GLU A 61 7.19 -15.88 12.31
CA GLU A 61 7.46 -16.08 10.88
C GLU A 61 6.44 -15.34 10.00
N GLU A 62 5.16 -15.38 10.36
CA GLU A 62 4.10 -14.62 9.68
C GLU A 62 4.34 -13.11 9.80
N LEU A 63 4.72 -12.61 10.99
CA LEU A 63 5.08 -11.21 11.18
C LEU A 63 6.29 -10.80 10.34
N LEU A 64 7.31 -11.67 10.23
CA LEU A 64 8.46 -11.40 9.36
C LEU A 64 8.06 -11.31 7.89
N LEU A 65 7.16 -12.18 7.42
CA LEU A 65 6.66 -12.16 6.05
C LEU A 65 5.85 -10.89 5.78
N LEU A 66 4.89 -10.56 6.65
CA LEU A 66 4.10 -9.34 6.57
C LEU A 66 5.00 -8.09 6.56
N HIS A 67 5.97 -8.03 7.47
CA HIS A 67 6.93 -6.93 7.54
C HIS A 67 7.80 -6.82 6.28
N LYS A 68 8.28 -7.95 5.74
CA LYS A 68 9.04 -7.98 4.49
C LYS A 68 8.21 -7.41 3.32
N VAL A 69 6.97 -7.88 3.16
CA VAL A 69 6.09 -7.39 2.09
C VAL A 69 5.76 -5.92 2.28
N ALA A 70 5.50 -5.47 3.51
CA ALA A 70 5.26 -4.06 3.80
C ALA A 70 6.44 -3.18 3.39
N ARG A 71 7.68 -3.60 3.72
CA ARG A 71 8.89 -2.90 3.26
C ARG A 71 9.06 -2.93 1.75
N GLU A 72 8.79 -4.07 1.11
CA GLU A 72 8.90 -4.17 -0.35
C GLU A 72 7.92 -3.23 -1.05
N VAL A 73 6.67 -3.14 -0.59
CA VAL A 73 5.67 -2.24 -1.16
C VAL A 73 6.05 -0.78 -0.99
N VAL A 74 6.53 -0.39 0.20
CA VAL A 74 6.94 1.00 0.49
C VAL A 74 8.21 1.41 -0.25
N ASN A 75 9.17 0.48 -0.40
CA ASN A 75 10.45 0.73 -1.09
C ASN A 75 10.37 0.49 -2.61
N SER A 76 9.30 -0.13 -3.10
CA SER A 76 9.09 -0.31 -4.53
C SER A 76 8.99 1.05 -5.23
N PRO A 77 9.51 1.20 -6.47
CA PRO A 77 9.38 2.41 -7.28
C PRO A 77 7.93 2.80 -7.63
N TYR A 78 6.93 2.21 -6.98
CA TYR A 78 5.57 2.72 -6.92
C TYR A 78 5.50 4.18 -6.44
N GLN A 79 6.50 4.76 -5.75
CA GLN A 79 6.53 6.23 -5.56
C GLN A 79 6.61 7.01 -6.89
N GLU A 80 7.27 6.48 -7.93
CA GLU A 80 7.34 7.10 -9.26
C GLU A 80 6.14 6.71 -10.15
N LEU A 81 5.70 5.45 -10.08
CA LEU A 81 4.53 4.98 -10.84
C LEU A 81 3.19 5.47 -10.27
N SER A 82 3.16 5.88 -9.00
CA SER A 82 1.98 6.39 -8.31
C SER A 82 1.59 7.78 -8.80
N ARG A 83 2.51 8.67 -9.20
CA ARG A 83 2.09 10.01 -9.66
C ARG A 83 1.17 9.96 -10.89
N SER A 84 1.39 9.05 -11.83
CA SER A 84 0.55 8.95 -13.05
C SER A 84 -0.74 8.17 -12.81
N ARG A 85 -0.69 7.04 -12.08
CA ARG A 85 -1.92 6.29 -11.72
C ARG A 85 -2.80 7.02 -10.72
N MET A 86 -2.22 7.67 -9.71
CA MET A 86 -2.94 8.46 -8.70
C MET A 86 -3.60 9.69 -9.32
N ARG A 87 -2.96 10.34 -10.30
CA ARG A 87 -3.59 11.41 -11.09
C ARG A 87 -4.81 10.89 -11.87
N ARG A 88 -4.69 9.73 -12.54
CA ARG A 88 -5.83 9.10 -13.23
C ARG A 88 -6.96 8.71 -12.28
N ALA A 89 -6.65 8.12 -11.13
CA ALA A 89 -7.64 7.72 -10.13
C ALA A 89 -8.35 8.91 -9.47
N MET A 90 -7.69 10.07 -9.34
CA MET A 90 -8.28 11.32 -8.85
C MET A 90 -8.88 12.21 -9.96
N GLY A 91 -8.91 11.76 -11.22
CA GLY A 91 -9.42 12.56 -12.35
C GLY A 91 -8.58 13.80 -12.70
N LEU A 92 -7.33 13.86 -12.24
CA LEU A 92 -6.41 14.96 -12.48
C LEU A 92 -5.62 14.71 -13.78
N PRO A 93 -5.54 15.68 -14.71
CA PRO A 93 -4.82 15.48 -15.96
C PRO A 93 -3.31 15.26 -15.75
N GLU A 94 -2.71 14.39 -16.57
CA GLU A 94 -1.26 14.17 -16.62
C GLU A 94 -0.57 15.46 -17.06
N LYS A 95 0.52 15.83 -16.37
CA LYS A 95 1.27 17.06 -16.69
C LYS A 95 2.04 16.83 -18.00
N GLY A 96 1.42 17.13 -19.13
CA GLY A 96 2.00 16.95 -20.45
C GLY A 96 1.17 17.41 -21.66
N GLU A 97 -0.10 17.77 -21.51
CA GLU A 97 -0.96 18.13 -22.65
C GLU A 97 -1.19 19.65 -22.88
N GLU A 98 -0.38 20.54 -22.31
CA GLU A 98 -0.58 21.99 -22.52
C GLU A 98 0.19 22.62 -23.70
N LYS A 99 0.82 21.84 -24.60
CA LYS A 99 1.54 22.44 -25.75
C LYS A 99 1.24 21.83 -27.11
N LYS A 100 -0.01 21.43 -27.38
CA LYS A 100 -0.46 21.13 -28.76
C LYS A 100 -1.63 22.00 -29.27
N GLY A 101 -2.30 22.77 -28.41
CA GLY A 101 -3.39 23.67 -28.81
C GLY A 101 -2.95 25.06 -29.23
N PHE A 102 -1.91 25.62 -28.60
CA PHE A 102 -1.53 27.03 -28.78
C PHE A 102 -0.83 27.29 -30.13
N TRP A 103 0.06 26.40 -30.58
CA TRP A 103 0.80 26.54 -31.84
C TRP A 103 0.01 26.10 -33.08
N LYS A 104 -0.97 25.19 -32.94
CA LYS A 104 -1.84 24.75 -34.05
C LYS A 104 -2.78 25.85 -34.53
N ARG A 105 -3.06 26.87 -33.70
CA ARG A 105 -3.91 28.01 -34.04
C ARG A 105 -3.16 29.16 -34.71
N LEU A 106 -1.82 29.18 -34.63
CA LEU A 106 -0.99 30.24 -35.22
C LEU A 106 -0.49 29.90 -36.65
N PHE A 107 -0.44 28.62 -37.03
CA PHE A 107 0.04 28.19 -38.36
C PHE A 107 -1.05 27.76 -39.35
N LYS A 108 -2.33 28.02 -39.06
CA LYS A 108 -3.44 27.76 -39.99
C LYS A 108 -4.03 29.07 -40.53
N LYS A 109 -3.19 29.83 -41.21
CA LYS A 109 -3.54 30.83 -42.23
C LYS A 109 -2.30 31.06 -43.10
N GLY A 110 -2.00 30.05 -43.92
CA GLY A 110 -1.61 30.31 -45.30
C GLY A 110 -2.88 30.41 -46.11
#